data_AF-A0A4Q6G0T1-F1
#
_entry.id   AF-A0A4Q6G0T1-F1
#
_cell.length_a   1.000
_cell.length_b   1.000
_cell.length_c   1.000
_cell.angle_alpha   90.00
_cell.angle_beta   90.00
_cell.angle_gamma   90.00
#
_symmetry.space_group_name_H-M   'P 1'
#
loop_
_entity.id
_entity.type
_entity.pdbx_description
1 polymer ?
#
loop_
_entity_poly.entity_id
_entity_poly.type
_entity_poly.pdbx_seq_one_letter_code
_entity_poly.pdbx_strand_id
1 'polypeptide(L)'
;MQDPNLIRNFCIIAHIDHGKSTIADRLIEFTGALSLREMSAQVLDNMDIEKERGITIKAQTAAMQYKAKDGKVYLLNLIDTPGHVDFSYEVARSLQACEGALLVVDAAQGVEAQTVANVYLAVEANLEIIPVLNKIDLPSADIDGTMLQIEEELGIDTTNVVKASAKAGIGIEEILEAIVKHIPPPKDAQAEPLRALIFDSWFDAYLGAVSLVRVMTGEVKKGMRMKMMSTGNDFEVLKVAKLTPKLVEVSTLSCGMVGVVSGSIKTVRDTKVGDTITSATRPAPTALAGFQDAKQMVFGGIFPVESSEYTNLKDSLEKLLMNDASLTMEPESSQALGFGYRVGFLGLLHMDIIQERL
;
A
#
# COMPACT_ATOMS: atom_id res chain seq x y z
N MET A 1 -25.86 1.39 -1.69
CA MET A 1 -24.77 0.63 -1.06
C MET A 1 -24.09 -0.19 -2.13
N GLN A 2 -22.77 -0.32 -2.06
CA GLN A 2 -22.01 -1.11 -3.03
C GLN A 2 -22.12 -2.59 -2.65
N ASP A 3 -22.42 -3.46 -3.61
CA ASP A 3 -22.48 -4.91 -3.39
C ASP A 3 -21.06 -5.46 -3.19
N PRO A 4 -20.74 -6.09 -2.03
CA PRO A 4 -19.42 -6.67 -1.78
C PRO A 4 -19.00 -7.69 -2.85
N ASN A 5 -19.95 -8.38 -3.49
CA ASN A 5 -19.65 -9.36 -4.55
C ASN A 5 -19.02 -8.73 -5.80
N LEU A 6 -19.21 -7.42 -5.99
CA LEU A 6 -18.66 -6.63 -7.08
C LEU A 6 -17.41 -5.85 -6.68
N ILE A 7 -16.78 -6.19 -5.54
CA ILE A 7 -15.53 -5.58 -5.09
C ILE A 7 -14.40 -6.61 -5.21
N ARG A 8 -13.21 -6.17 -5.64
CA ARG A 8 -11.96 -6.94 -5.57
C ARG A 8 -10.89 -6.05 -4.95
N ASN A 9 -10.32 -6.47 -3.83
CA ASN A 9 -9.16 -5.80 -3.25
C ASN A 9 -7.93 -6.64 -3.55
N PHE A 10 -6.95 -6.02 -4.20
CA PHE A 10 -5.75 -6.72 -4.61
C PHE A 10 -4.54 -5.81 -4.56
N CYS A 11 -3.37 -6.43 -4.51
CA CYS A 11 -2.09 -5.75 -4.55
C CYS A 11 -1.24 -6.30 -5.70
N ILE A 12 -0.12 -5.64 -6.00
CA ILE A 12 0.86 -6.13 -6.96
C ILE A 12 2.17 -6.38 -6.22
N ILE A 13 2.60 -7.64 -6.20
CA ILE A 13 3.88 -8.07 -5.64
C ILE A 13 4.84 -8.40 -6.78
N ALA A 14 6.05 -7.88 -6.71
CA ALA A 14 7.08 -8.06 -7.73
C ALA A 14 8.47 -7.81 -7.13
N HIS A 15 9.51 -8.31 -7.80
CA HIS A 15 10.86 -7.80 -7.59
C HIS A 15 11.00 -6.39 -8.17
N ILE A 16 12.07 -5.69 -7.78
CA ILE A 16 12.44 -4.40 -8.35
C ILE A 16 12.62 -4.56 -9.86
N ASP A 17 12.21 -3.55 -10.62
CA ASP A 17 12.26 -3.50 -12.08
C ASP A 17 11.44 -4.55 -12.84
N HIS A 18 10.68 -5.44 -12.20
CA HIS A 18 9.77 -6.38 -12.90
C HIS A 18 8.55 -5.70 -13.53
N GLY A 19 8.38 -4.39 -13.34
CA GLY A 19 7.37 -3.57 -14.02
C GLY A 19 6.03 -3.43 -13.28
N LYS A 20 6.04 -3.54 -11.94
CA LYS A 20 4.90 -3.31 -11.05
C LYS A 20 4.18 -1.99 -11.33
N SER A 21 4.88 -0.85 -11.24
CA SER A 21 4.30 0.47 -11.44
C SER A 21 3.75 0.65 -12.87
N THR A 22 4.45 0.11 -13.88
CA THR A 22 3.97 0.16 -15.28
C THR A 22 2.69 -0.64 -15.47
N ILE A 23 2.53 -1.80 -14.82
CA ILE A 23 1.27 -2.55 -14.86
C ILE A 23 0.17 -1.75 -14.15
N ALA A 24 0.44 -1.20 -12.97
CA ALA A 24 -0.52 -0.37 -12.24
C ALA A 24 -1.05 0.78 -13.10
N ASP A 25 -0.16 1.53 -13.77
CA ASP A 25 -0.53 2.61 -14.69
C ASP A 25 -1.44 2.12 -15.81
N ARG A 26 -1.12 0.96 -16.41
CA ARG A 26 -1.92 0.40 -17.51
C ARG A 26 -3.30 -0.06 -17.05
N LEU A 27 -3.43 -0.58 -15.84
CA LEU A 27 -4.73 -0.93 -15.25
C LEU A 27 -5.57 0.34 -15.03
N ILE A 28 -4.96 1.41 -14.51
CA ILE A 28 -5.62 2.71 -14.28
C ILE A 28 -6.09 3.32 -15.61
N GLU A 29 -5.23 3.29 -16.63
CA GLU A 29 -5.54 3.79 -17.97
C GLU A 29 -6.68 2.99 -18.62
N PHE A 30 -6.60 1.66 -18.59
CA PHE A 30 -7.59 0.79 -19.23
C PHE A 30 -8.98 0.94 -18.59
N THR A 31 -9.03 1.10 -17.28
CA THR A 31 -10.29 1.31 -16.54
C THR A 31 -10.84 2.74 -16.68
N GLY A 32 -10.08 3.65 -17.29
CA GLY A 32 -10.48 5.05 -17.47
C GLY A 32 -10.58 5.81 -16.15
N ALA A 33 -9.88 5.35 -15.11
CA ALA A 33 -9.86 5.99 -13.79
C ALA A 33 -9.19 7.38 -13.83
N LEU A 34 -8.35 7.64 -14.84
CA LEU A 34 -7.77 8.94 -15.17
C LEU A 34 -7.92 9.23 -16.66
N SER A 35 -8.05 10.51 -17.01
CA SER A 35 -7.97 10.91 -18.42
C SER A 35 -6.54 10.82 -18.94
N LEU A 36 -6.36 10.63 -20.25
CA LEU A 36 -5.03 10.60 -20.89
C LEU A 36 -4.18 11.84 -20.62
N ARG A 37 -4.79 12.98 -20.27
CA ARG A 37 -4.08 14.22 -19.90
C ARG A 37 -3.59 14.21 -18.46
N GLU A 38 -4.22 13.42 -17.61
CA GLU A 38 -3.86 13.24 -16.20
C GLU A 38 -2.90 12.07 -16.00
N MET A 39 -2.77 11.20 -17.02
CA MET A 39 -1.77 10.14 -17.05
C MET A 39 -0.36 10.73 -17.18
N SER A 40 0.47 10.49 -16.18
CA SER A 40 1.93 10.55 -16.26
C SER A 40 2.51 9.13 -16.25
N ALA A 41 3.81 8.96 -16.51
CA ALA A 41 4.46 7.72 -16.12
C ALA A 41 4.46 7.61 -14.59
N GLN A 42 4.22 6.42 -14.05
CA GLN A 42 4.24 6.12 -12.62
C GLN A 42 3.28 7.00 -11.81
N VAL A 43 1.99 6.93 -12.13
CA VAL A 43 0.99 7.85 -11.57
C VAL A 43 0.81 7.69 -10.06
N LEU A 44 1.09 6.49 -9.55
CA LEU A 44 1.01 6.20 -8.13
C LEU A 44 2.25 6.66 -7.35
N ASP A 45 3.41 6.76 -8.00
CA ASP A 45 4.64 7.21 -7.36
C ASP A 45 4.56 8.73 -7.16
N ASN A 46 4.16 9.16 -5.96
CA ASN A 46 3.84 10.57 -5.66
C ASN A 46 5.06 11.35 -5.19
N MET A 47 6.09 10.68 -4.67
CA MET A 47 7.31 11.35 -4.18
C MET A 47 8.31 11.53 -5.32
N ASP A 48 9.02 12.65 -5.35
CA ASP A 48 10.02 12.93 -6.39
C ASP A 48 11.13 11.86 -6.42
N ILE A 49 11.57 11.42 -5.24
CA ILE A 49 12.56 10.35 -5.08
C ILE A 49 12.10 8.99 -5.60
N GLU A 50 10.79 8.68 -5.56
CA GLU A 50 10.25 7.44 -6.14
C GLU A 50 10.40 7.47 -7.67
N LYS A 51 10.10 8.61 -8.29
CA LYS A 51 10.23 8.81 -9.73
C LYS A 51 11.68 8.82 -10.20
N GLU A 52 12.57 9.45 -9.43
CA GLU A 52 14.01 9.51 -9.76
C GLU A 52 14.67 8.14 -9.67
N ARG A 53 14.33 7.34 -8.66
CA ARG A 53 14.92 6.02 -8.44
C ARG A 53 14.15 4.88 -9.12
N GLY A 54 12.94 5.14 -9.65
CA GLY A 54 12.10 4.14 -10.30
C GLY A 54 11.53 3.08 -9.35
N ILE A 55 11.42 3.39 -8.05
CA ILE A 55 10.95 2.47 -7.00
C ILE A 55 9.73 3.04 -6.29
N THR A 56 8.81 2.17 -5.85
CA THR A 56 7.73 2.55 -4.94
C THR A 56 8.22 2.41 -3.50
N ILE A 57 8.20 3.51 -2.77
CA ILE A 57 8.63 3.61 -1.38
C ILE A 57 7.42 3.52 -0.46
N LYS A 58 6.30 4.16 -0.84
CA LYS A 58 5.07 4.18 -0.04
C LYS A 58 3.92 3.52 -0.76
N ALA A 59 3.14 2.71 -0.04
CA ALA A 59 1.97 2.08 -0.63
C ALA A 59 0.91 3.11 -1.08
N GLN A 60 0.41 2.95 -2.30
CA GLN A 60 -0.56 3.88 -2.91
C GLN A 60 -1.77 3.11 -3.39
N THR A 61 -2.96 3.71 -3.24
CA THR A 61 -4.21 3.01 -3.54
C THR A 61 -4.96 3.67 -4.69
N ALA A 62 -5.45 2.85 -5.62
CA ALA A 62 -6.31 3.26 -6.72
C ALA A 62 -7.57 2.41 -6.78
N ALA A 63 -8.72 3.06 -6.60
CA ALA A 63 -10.03 2.52 -6.85
C ALA A 63 -10.41 2.74 -8.32
N MET A 64 -10.68 1.65 -9.03
CA MET A 64 -10.98 1.63 -10.45
C MET A 64 -12.36 0.99 -10.67
N GLN A 65 -13.13 1.52 -11.62
CA GLN A 65 -14.35 0.87 -12.07
C GLN A 65 -14.07 0.10 -13.36
N TYR A 66 -14.30 -1.20 -13.34
CA TYR A 66 -14.06 -2.07 -14.48
C TYR A 66 -15.34 -2.74 -14.94
N LYS A 67 -15.71 -2.56 -16.21
CA LYS A 67 -16.83 -3.29 -16.82
C LYS A 67 -16.29 -4.59 -17.40
N ALA A 68 -16.53 -5.70 -16.70
CA ALA A 68 -16.06 -7.02 -17.09
C ALA A 68 -16.85 -7.58 -18.28
N LYS A 69 -16.31 -8.63 -18.91
CA LYS A 69 -16.93 -9.34 -20.03
C LYS A 69 -18.27 -10.00 -19.67
N ASP A 70 -18.54 -10.24 -18.39
CA ASP A 70 -19.84 -10.70 -17.89
C ASP A 70 -20.93 -9.60 -17.89
N GLY A 71 -20.56 -8.36 -18.24
CA GLY A 71 -21.43 -7.21 -18.35
C GLY A 71 -21.62 -6.42 -17.05
N LYS A 72 -21.06 -6.88 -15.92
CA LYS A 72 -21.15 -6.19 -14.62
C LYS A 72 -20.01 -5.20 -14.43
N VAL A 73 -20.23 -4.23 -13.55
CA VAL A 73 -19.23 -3.24 -13.17
C VAL A 73 -18.67 -3.60 -11.80
N TYR A 74 -17.37 -3.88 -11.76
CA TYR A 74 -16.60 -4.21 -10.57
C TYR A 74 -15.84 -2.98 -10.07
N LEU A 75 -15.75 -2.85 -8.75
CA LEU A 75 -14.82 -1.94 -8.09
C LEU A 75 -13.55 -2.70 -7.75
N LEU A 76 -12.47 -2.35 -8.44
CA LEU A 76 -11.17 -2.92 -8.24
C LEU A 76 -10.37 -1.93 -7.39
N ASN A 77 -10.02 -2.31 -6.16
CA ASN A 77 -9.14 -1.53 -5.30
C ASN A 77 -7.73 -2.12 -5.41
N LEU A 78 -6.86 -1.41 -6.12
CA LEU A 78 -5.44 -1.70 -6.22
C LEU A 78 -4.72 -1.06 -5.03
N ILE A 79 -3.93 -1.84 -4.31
CA ILE A 79 -2.95 -1.36 -3.33
C ILE A 79 -1.56 -1.67 -3.88
N ASP A 80 -0.88 -0.65 -4.37
CA ASP A 80 0.48 -0.81 -4.90
C ASP A 80 1.48 -0.92 -3.74
N THR A 81 2.23 -2.01 -3.67
CA THR A 81 3.12 -2.30 -2.53
C THR A 81 4.59 -2.03 -2.88
N PRO A 82 5.43 -1.60 -1.93
CA PRO A 82 6.87 -1.48 -2.17
C PRO A 82 7.50 -2.80 -2.64
N GLY A 83 8.48 -2.74 -3.54
CA GLY A 83 9.19 -3.94 -4.03
C GLY A 83 10.45 -4.29 -3.23
N HIS A 84 10.93 -3.38 -2.38
CA HIS A 84 12.21 -3.51 -1.69
C HIS A 84 12.06 -4.09 -0.27
N VAL A 85 13.03 -4.92 0.14
CA VAL A 85 13.02 -5.66 1.42
C VAL A 85 12.95 -4.78 2.67
N ASP A 86 13.59 -3.61 2.64
CA ASP A 86 13.53 -2.59 3.70
C ASP A 86 12.09 -2.17 4.04
N PHE A 87 11.16 -2.27 3.08
CA PHE A 87 9.75 -1.91 3.27
C PHE A 87 8.84 -3.13 3.44
N SER A 88 9.40 -4.29 3.81
CA SER A 88 8.66 -5.53 4.09
C SER A 88 7.51 -5.33 5.09
N TYR A 89 7.69 -4.46 6.07
CA TYR A 89 6.63 -4.05 6.99
C TYR A 89 5.44 -3.41 6.27
N GLU A 90 5.68 -2.54 5.30
CA GLU A 90 4.61 -1.91 4.50
C GLU A 90 3.91 -2.91 3.58
N VAL A 91 4.68 -3.81 2.98
CA VAL A 91 4.16 -4.90 2.15
C VAL A 91 3.19 -5.75 2.97
N ALA A 92 3.62 -6.27 4.13
CA ALA A 92 2.78 -7.10 4.98
C ALA A 92 1.45 -6.43 5.37
N ARG A 93 1.47 -5.13 5.70
CA ARG A 93 0.25 -4.36 6.02
C ARG A 93 -0.70 -4.25 4.84
N SER A 94 -0.15 -4.02 3.65
CA SER A 94 -0.92 -3.88 2.41
C SER A 94 -1.54 -5.20 1.97
N LEU A 95 -0.81 -6.31 2.14
CA LEU A 95 -1.30 -7.67 1.88
C LEU A 95 -2.50 -8.01 2.77
N GLN A 96 -2.47 -7.65 4.05
CA GLN A 96 -3.61 -7.85 4.97
C GLN A 96 -4.86 -7.06 4.57
N ALA A 97 -4.73 -6.04 3.72
CA ALA A 97 -5.85 -5.27 3.20
C ALA A 97 -6.47 -5.87 1.92
N CYS A 98 -5.93 -6.97 1.40
CA CYS A 98 -6.35 -7.57 0.13
C CYS A 98 -7.02 -8.94 0.30
N GLU A 99 -7.66 -9.40 -0.77
CA GLU A 99 -8.11 -10.79 -0.95
C GLU A 99 -7.24 -11.55 -1.96
N GLY A 100 -6.46 -10.84 -2.77
CA GLY A 100 -5.54 -11.44 -3.73
C GLY A 100 -4.32 -10.57 -4.04
N ALA A 101 -3.37 -11.16 -4.75
CA ALA A 101 -2.13 -10.51 -5.17
C ALA A 101 -1.82 -10.87 -6.63
N LEU A 102 -1.45 -9.87 -7.43
CA LEU A 102 -0.82 -10.10 -8.73
C LEU A 102 0.68 -10.33 -8.50
N LEU A 103 1.15 -11.53 -8.81
CA LEU A 103 2.56 -11.85 -8.80
C LEU A 103 3.17 -11.53 -10.16
N VAL A 104 3.87 -10.40 -10.24
CA VAL A 104 4.49 -9.94 -11.48
C VAL A 104 5.94 -10.42 -11.55
N VAL A 105 6.21 -11.26 -12.56
CA VAL A 105 7.54 -11.82 -12.83
C VAL A 105 7.99 -11.37 -14.20
N ASP A 106 9.22 -10.86 -14.31
CA ASP A 106 9.81 -10.50 -15.59
C ASP A 106 10.16 -11.77 -16.37
N ALA A 107 9.58 -11.95 -17.55
CA ALA A 107 9.82 -13.10 -18.40
C ALA A 107 11.27 -13.22 -18.91
N ALA A 108 12.08 -12.16 -18.81
CA ALA A 108 13.49 -12.18 -19.19
C ALA A 108 14.45 -12.45 -18.01
N GLN A 109 14.03 -12.15 -16.78
CA GLN A 109 14.89 -12.32 -15.59
C GLN A 109 14.53 -13.59 -14.80
N GLY A 110 13.24 -13.92 -14.72
CA GLY A 110 12.77 -15.07 -13.97
C GLY A 110 12.43 -14.74 -12.51
N VAL A 111 12.42 -15.78 -11.67
CA VAL A 111 12.13 -15.63 -10.24
C VAL A 111 13.36 -15.11 -9.49
N GLU A 112 13.17 -13.99 -8.78
CA GLU A 112 14.22 -13.33 -8.00
C GLU A 112 13.98 -13.47 -6.49
N ALA A 113 15.02 -13.29 -5.67
CA ALA A 113 14.94 -13.51 -4.22
C ALA A 113 13.84 -12.70 -3.51
N GLN A 114 13.58 -11.46 -3.94
CA GLN A 114 12.50 -10.63 -3.36
C GLN A 114 11.11 -11.10 -3.78
N THR A 115 11.00 -11.72 -4.97
CA THR A 115 9.77 -12.37 -5.45
C THR A 115 9.37 -13.46 -4.47
N VAL A 116 10.33 -14.32 -4.11
CA VAL A 116 10.15 -15.41 -3.14
C VAL A 116 9.67 -14.87 -1.80
N ALA A 117 10.34 -13.85 -1.24
CA ALA A 117 9.98 -13.26 0.05
C ALA A 117 8.55 -12.69 0.06
N ASN A 118 8.16 -11.96 -0.99
CA ASN A 118 6.82 -11.38 -1.10
C ASN A 118 5.74 -12.45 -1.30
N VAL A 119 6.03 -13.53 -2.02
CA VAL A 119 5.11 -14.68 -2.17
C VAL A 119 4.87 -15.34 -0.83
N TYR A 120 5.91 -15.57 -0.01
CA TYR A 120 5.73 -16.12 1.34
C TYR A 120 4.78 -15.25 2.18
N LEU A 121 4.95 -13.92 2.16
CA LEU A 121 4.04 -13.02 2.88
C LEU A 121 2.60 -13.09 2.35
N ALA A 122 2.41 -13.22 1.03
CA ALA A 122 1.08 -13.33 0.43
C ALA A 122 0.40 -14.66 0.79
N VAL A 123 1.16 -15.76 0.85
CA VAL A 123 0.68 -17.08 1.30
C VAL A 123 0.32 -17.05 2.79
N GLU A 124 1.15 -16.44 3.64
CA GLU A 124 0.85 -16.27 5.07
C GLU A 124 -0.41 -15.43 5.30
N ALA A 125 -0.66 -14.44 4.43
CA ALA A 125 -1.88 -13.64 4.42
C ALA A 125 -3.09 -14.35 3.78
N ASN A 126 -2.93 -15.59 3.31
CA ASN A 126 -3.96 -16.40 2.66
C ASN A 126 -4.63 -15.67 1.48
N LEU A 127 -3.82 -15.04 0.65
CA LEU A 127 -4.25 -14.34 -0.56
C LEU A 127 -4.31 -15.28 -1.76
N GLU A 128 -5.27 -15.06 -2.65
CA GLU A 128 -5.27 -15.67 -3.97
C GLU A 128 -4.16 -15.04 -4.83
N ILE A 129 -3.19 -15.83 -5.28
CA ILE A 129 -2.06 -15.33 -6.07
C ILE A 129 -2.30 -15.60 -7.56
N ILE A 130 -2.30 -14.55 -8.37
CA ILE A 130 -2.42 -14.63 -9.82
C ILE A 130 -1.06 -14.34 -10.45
N PRO A 131 -0.39 -15.32 -11.07
CA PRO A 131 0.88 -15.09 -11.74
C PRO A 131 0.68 -14.32 -13.05
N VAL A 132 1.52 -13.30 -13.25
CA VAL A 132 1.58 -12.46 -14.44
C VAL A 132 3.02 -12.42 -14.94
N LEU A 133 3.24 -12.91 -16.15
CA LEU A 133 4.53 -12.80 -16.84
C LEU A 133 4.57 -11.50 -17.61
N ASN A 134 5.41 -10.57 -17.16
CA ASN A 134 5.58 -9.27 -17.78
C ASN A 134 6.76 -9.26 -18.75
N LYS A 135 6.84 -8.20 -19.57
CA LYS A 135 7.92 -7.95 -20.54
C LYS A 135 8.09 -9.03 -21.60
N ILE A 136 6.99 -9.68 -22.00
CA ILE A 136 6.98 -10.66 -23.10
C ILE A 136 7.38 -10.07 -24.47
N ASP A 137 7.45 -8.73 -24.58
CA ASP A 137 7.91 -8.03 -25.77
C ASP A 137 9.44 -8.06 -25.94
N LEU A 138 10.18 -8.40 -24.89
CA LEU A 138 11.65 -8.45 -24.96
C LEU A 138 12.13 -9.68 -25.74
N PRO A 139 13.11 -9.54 -26.64
CA PRO A 139 13.69 -10.68 -27.37
C PRO A 139 14.32 -11.74 -26.46
N SER A 140 14.72 -11.34 -25.25
CA SER A 140 15.30 -12.20 -24.22
C SER A 140 14.26 -12.87 -23.32
N ALA A 141 12.96 -12.65 -23.54
CA ALA A 141 11.91 -13.26 -22.73
C ALA A 141 11.86 -14.78 -22.94
N ASP A 142 12.02 -15.54 -21.86
CA ASP A 142 11.85 -16.98 -21.77
C ASP A 142 10.59 -17.31 -20.97
N ILE A 143 9.46 -17.34 -21.67
CA ILE A 143 8.14 -17.54 -21.07
C ILE A 143 8.05 -18.94 -20.43
N ASP A 144 8.45 -19.98 -21.16
CA ASP A 144 8.28 -21.36 -20.70
C ASP A 144 9.25 -21.67 -19.55
N GLY A 145 10.49 -21.18 -19.63
CA GLY A 145 11.47 -21.29 -18.54
C GLY A 145 11.01 -20.56 -17.28
N THR A 146 10.49 -19.35 -17.41
CA THR A 146 9.98 -18.59 -16.25
C THR A 146 8.75 -19.24 -15.63
N MET A 147 7.84 -19.82 -16.43
CA MET A 147 6.71 -20.59 -15.92
C MET A 147 7.19 -21.77 -15.06
N LEU A 148 8.17 -22.52 -15.57
CA LEU A 148 8.75 -23.64 -14.83
C LEU A 148 9.38 -23.19 -13.51
N GLN A 149 10.11 -22.08 -13.49
CA GLN A 149 10.68 -21.52 -12.26
C GLN A 149 9.60 -21.14 -11.24
N ILE A 150 8.50 -20.52 -11.67
CA ILE A 150 7.39 -20.17 -10.77
C ILE A 150 6.78 -21.44 -10.16
N GLU A 151 6.61 -22.51 -10.94
CA GLU A 151 6.08 -23.78 -10.42
C GLU A 151 7.06 -24.48 -9.48
N GLU A 152 8.33 -24.58 -9.84
CA GLU A 152 9.35 -25.32 -9.08
C GLU A 152 9.81 -24.58 -7.82
N GLU A 153 10.01 -23.26 -7.90
CA GLU A 153 10.56 -22.46 -6.80
C GLU A 153 9.48 -21.89 -5.88
N LEU A 154 8.33 -21.48 -6.43
CA LEU A 154 7.26 -20.82 -5.68
C LEU A 154 6.07 -21.75 -5.40
N GLY A 155 5.96 -22.87 -6.11
CA GLY A 155 4.84 -23.81 -5.95
C GLY A 155 3.50 -23.25 -6.44
N ILE A 156 3.52 -22.26 -7.33
CA ILE A 156 2.32 -21.60 -7.86
C ILE A 156 1.98 -22.19 -9.23
N ASP A 157 0.73 -22.63 -9.43
CA ASP A 157 0.24 -23.15 -10.70
C ASP A 157 0.27 -22.07 -11.79
N THR A 158 0.99 -22.33 -12.89
CA THR A 158 1.09 -21.40 -14.02
C THR A 158 0.16 -21.74 -15.18
N THR A 159 -0.72 -22.74 -15.04
CA THR A 159 -1.66 -23.16 -16.10
C THR A 159 -2.49 -22.00 -16.65
N ASN A 160 -2.89 -21.05 -15.79
CA ASN A 160 -3.68 -19.87 -16.16
C ASN A 160 -2.86 -18.56 -16.09
N VAL A 161 -1.54 -18.63 -16.23
CA VAL A 161 -0.67 -17.45 -16.17
C VAL A 161 -1.04 -16.43 -17.23
N VAL A 162 -1.11 -15.16 -16.83
CA VAL A 162 -1.37 -14.08 -17.79
C VAL A 162 -0.05 -13.61 -18.39
N LYS A 163 0.08 -13.75 -19.71
CA LYS A 163 1.24 -13.25 -20.48
C LYS A 163 0.96 -11.81 -20.88
N ALA A 164 1.76 -10.88 -20.37
CA ALA A 164 1.54 -9.45 -20.52
C ALA A 164 2.81 -8.68 -20.93
N SER A 165 2.61 -7.54 -21.58
CA SER A 165 3.63 -6.52 -21.75
C SER A 165 3.03 -5.19 -21.31
N ALA A 166 3.41 -4.72 -20.13
CA ALA A 166 2.99 -3.42 -19.62
C ALA A 166 3.44 -2.26 -20.54
N LYS A 167 4.58 -2.43 -21.22
CA LYS A 167 5.12 -1.45 -22.16
C LYS A 167 4.32 -1.38 -23.45
N ALA A 168 3.95 -2.54 -24.02
CA ALA A 168 3.19 -2.63 -25.26
C ALA A 168 1.66 -2.60 -25.04
N GLY A 169 1.19 -2.64 -23.78
CA GLY A 169 -0.24 -2.72 -23.44
C GLY A 169 -0.89 -4.07 -23.75
N ILE A 170 -0.10 -5.14 -23.85
CA ILE A 170 -0.58 -6.49 -24.15
C ILE A 170 -0.93 -7.19 -22.83
N GLY A 171 -2.04 -7.93 -22.78
CA GLY A 171 -2.40 -8.75 -21.61
C GLY A 171 -3.12 -7.99 -20.49
N ILE A 172 -3.34 -6.67 -20.63
CA ILE A 172 -3.88 -5.84 -19.54
C ILE A 172 -5.36 -6.15 -19.28
N GLU A 173 -6.15 -6.36 -20.34
CA GLU A 173 -7.55 -6.77 -20.18
C GLU A 173 -7.63 -8.17 -19.56
N GLU A 174 -6.74 -9.07 -19.97
CA GLU A 174 -6.63 -10.42 -19.43
C GLU A 174 -6.28 -10.42 -17.94
N ILE A 175 -5.41 -9.52 -17.48
CA ILE A 175 -5.14 -9.30 -16.05
C ILE A 175 -6.42 -8.87 -15.33
N LEU A 176 -7.17 -7.90 -15.86
CA LEU A 176 -8.41 -7.41 -15.25
C LEU A 176 -9.48 -8.51 -15.16
N GLU A 177 -9.63 -9.31 -16.21
CA GLU A 177 -10.53 -10.47 -16.22
C GLU A 177 -10.09 -11.55 -15.23
N ALA A 178 -8.78 -11.82 -15.13
CA ALA A 178 -8.24 -12.75 -14.15
C ALA A 178 -8.53 -12.29 -12.71
N ILE A 179 -8.34 -11.00 -12.41
CA ILE A 179 -8.69 -10.40 -11.12
C ILE A 179 -10.16 -10.65 -10.78
N VAL A 180 -11.07 -10.37 -11.71
CA VAL A 180 -12.52 -10.53 -11.47
C VAL A 180 -12.89 -11.99 -11.22
N LYS A 181 -12.27 -12.91 -11.98
CA LYS A 181 -12.58 -14.34 -11.97
C LYS A 181 -12.00 -15.09 -10.78
N HIS A 182 -10.75 -14.80 -10.42
CA HIS A 182 -9.98 -15.61 -9.47
C HIS A 182 -9.93 -14.99 -8.07
N ILE A 183 -9.78 -13.67 -7.94
CA ILE A 183 -9.74 -13.04 -6.63
C ILE A 183 -11.13 -13.12 -5.98
N PRO A 184 -11.26 -13.64 -4.74
CA PRO A 184 -12.55 -13.72 -4.09
C PRO A 184 -13.06 -12.32 -3.69
N PRO A 185 -14.39 -12.11 -3.68
CA PRO A 185 -14.95 -10.88 -3.12
C PRO A 185 -14.68 -10.79 -1.60
N PRO A 186 -14.62 -9.57 -1.04
CA PRO A 186 -14.59 -9.39 0.40
C PRO A 186 -15.83 -10.00 1.05
N LYS A 187 -15.66 -10.57 2.24
CA LYS A 187 -16.75 -11.18 3.00
C LYS A 187 -17.82 -10.13 3.33
N ASP A 188 -19.09 -10.45 3.05
CA ASP A 188 -20.20 -9.57 3.42
C ASP A 188 -20.45 -9.63 4.93
N ALA A 189 -20.10 -8.53 5.62
CA ALA A 189 -20.25 -8.36 7.05
C ALA A 189 -20.77 -6.94 7.40
N GLN A 190 -21.66 -6.39 6.57
CA GLN A 190 -22.18 -5.02 6.77
C GLN A 190 -22.97 -4.82 8.08
N ALA A 191 -23.63 -5.87 8.60
CA ALA A 191 -24.44 -5.78 9.82
C ALA A 191 -23.61 -5.85 11.12
N GLU A 192 -22.35 -6.27 11.02
CA GLU A 192 -21.43 -6.37 12.16
C GLU A 192 -20.96 -4.97 12.62
N PRO A 193 -20.47 -4.84 13.86
CA PRO A 193 -19.81 -3.61 14.30
C PRO A 193 -18.69 -3.19 13.35
N LEU A 194 -18.47 -1.88 13.25
CA LEU A 194 -17.41 -1.33 12.42
C LEU A 194 -16.05 -1.88 12.87
N ARG A 195 -15.32 -2.47 11.92
CA ARG A 195 -13.89 -2.73 12.02
C ARG A 195 -13.25 -2.27 10.72
N ALA A 196 -12.51 -1.18 10.78
CA ALA A 196 -11.71 -0.73 9.65
C ALA A 196 -10.22 -0.78 10.01
N LEU A 197 -9.45 -1.47 9.19
CA LEU A 197 -7.99 -1.59 9.34
C LEU A 197 -7.34 -0.31 8.81
N ILE A 198 -6.55 0.36 9.63
CA ILE A 198 -5.63 1.41 9.16
C ILE A 198 -4.41 0.71 8.58
N PHE A 199 -4.17 0.83 7.29
CA PHE A 199 -2.98 0.24 6.65
C PHE A 199 -2.00 1.29 6.10
N ASP A 200 -2.39 2.57 6.10
CA ASP A 200 -1.49 3.71 5.96
C ASP A 200 -2.06 4.98 6.62
N SER A 201 -1.18 5.93 6.96
CA SER A 201 -1.56 7.26 7.45
C SER A 201 -0.53 8.32 7.05
N TRP A 202 -0.98 9.57 6.93
CA TRP A 202 -0.12 10.72 6.67
C TRP A 202 -0.71 12.01 7.24
N PHE A 203 0.10 13.05 7.32
CA PHE A 203 -0.36 14.37 7.74
C PHE A 203 -0.75 15.22 6.53
N ASP A 204 -1.96 15.79 6.56
CA ASP A 204 -2.43 16.79 5.62
C ASP A 204 -2.60 18.14 6.35
N ALA A 205 -2.10 19.22 5.75
CA ALA A 205 -2.10 20.54 6.38
C ALA A 205 -3.51 21.09 6.68
N TYR A 206 -4.54 20.64 5.95
CA TYR A 206 -5.92 21.07 6.09
C TYR A 206 -6.78 20.06 6.83
N LEU A 207 -6.56 18.76 6.59
CA LEU A 207 -7.36 17.66 7.13
C LEU A 207 -6.79 17.08 8.44
N GLY A 208 -5.57 17.44 8.82
CA GLY A 208 -4.88 16.84 9.97
C GLY A 208 -4.33 15.45 9.64
N ALA A 209 -4.29 14.56 10.63
CA ALA A 209 -3.92 13.16 10.36
C ALA A 209 -5.01 12.46 9.56
N VAL A 210 -4.62 11.93 8.39
CA VAL A 210 -5.47 11.23 7.45
C VAL A 210 -5.14 9.75 7.52
N SER A 211 -6.15 8.89 7.63
CA SER A 211 -6.00 7.44 7.68
C SER A 211 -6.57 6.79 6.44
N LEU A 212 -5.75 5.98 5.77
CA LEU A 212 -6.18 5.10 4.71
C LEU A 212 -6.61 3.77 5.31
N VAL A 213 -7.86 3.40 5.05
CA VAL A 213 -8.51 2.29 5.72
C VAL A 213 -9.17 1.32 4.76
N ARG A 214 -9.17 0.05 5.15
CA ARG A 214 -10.04 -0.99 4.58
C ARG A 214 -11.14 -1.29 5.58
N VAL A 215 -12.40 -1.17 5.18
CA VAL A 215 -13.54 -1.56 6.01
C VAL A 215 -13.71 -3.07 5.93
N MET A 216 -13.29 -3.79 6.98
CA MET A 216 -13.45 -5.24 7.07
C MET A 216 -14.88 -5.63 7.37
N THR A 217 -15.52 -4.91 8.29
CA THR A 217 -16.90 -5.15 8.72
C THR A 217 -17.61 -3.84 9.05
N GLY A 218 -18.93 -3.81 8.91
CA GLY A 218 -19.74 -2.62 9.18
C GLY A 218 -19.59 -1.52 8.11
N GLU A 219 -19.71 -0.27 8.55
CA GLU A 219 -19.62 0.91 7.70
C GLU A 219 -19.11 2.14 8.48
N VAL A 220 -18.41 3.04 7.78
CA VAL A 220 -17.97 4.34 8.28
C VAL A 220 -18.74 5.43 7.54
N LYS A 221 -19.30 6.40 8.28
CA LYS A 221 -20.02 7.54 7.71
C LYS A 221 -19.49 8.85 8.25
N LYS A 222 -19.61 9.91 7.44
CA LYS A 222 -19.39 11.28 7.90
C LYS A 222 -20.31 11.61 9.08
N GLY A 223 -19.77 12.26 10.11
CA GLY A 223 -20.46 12.61 11.36
C GLY A 223 -20.55 11.48 12.38
N MET A 224 -20.06 10.28 12.06
CA MET A 224 -20.00 9.17 13.02
C MET A 224 -18.91 9.45 14.07
N ARG A 225 -19.15 9.04 15.33
CA ARG A 225 -18.08 8.92 16.32
C ARG A 225 -17.35 7.60 16.16
N MET A 226 -16.08 7.70 15.80
CA MET A 226 -15.15 6.58 15.70
C MET A 226 -14.26 6.50 16.93
N LYS A 227 -13.80 5.30 17.25
CA LYS A 227 -12.87 5.00 18.34
C LYS A 227 -11.67 4.26 17.79
N MET A 228 -10.47 4.70 18.15
CA MET A 228 -9.23 3.97 17.90
C MET A 228 -9.08 2.88 18.96
N MET A 229 -8.94 1.61 18.55
CA MET A 229 -8.89 0.50 19.51
C MET A 229 -7.56 0.45 20.27
N SER A 230 -6.45 0.89 19.66
CA SER A 230 -5.14 0.88 20.34
C SER A 230 -5.01 1.92 21.45
N THR A 231 -5.51 3.14 21.23
CA THR A 231 -5.39 4.26 22.19
C THR A 231 -6.64 4.44 23.04
N GLY A 232 -7.79 3.96 22.58
CA GLY A 232 -9.10 4.19 23.22
C GLY A 232 -9.68 5.57 22.96
N ASN A 233 -9.01 6.42 22.16
CA ASN A 233 -9.44 7.78 21.87
C ASN A 233 -10.63 7.81 20.91
N ASP A 234 -11.58 8.70 21.21
CA ASP A 234 -12.77 8.95 20.38
C ASP A 234 -12.57 10.19 19.50
N PHE A 235 -12.97 10.08 18.23
CA PHE A 235 -12.92 11.15 17.25
C PHE A 235 -14.22 11.22 16.46
N GLU A 236 -14.53 12.40 15.92
CA GLU A 236 -15.61 12.57 14.95
C GLU A 236 -15.06 12.43 13.53
N VAL A 237 -15.75 11.62 12.71
CA VAL A 237 -15.43 11.46 11.28
C VAL A 237 -15.87 12.72 10.53
N LEU A 238 -14.91 13.52 10.08
CA LEU A 238 -15.18 14.76 9.35
C LEU A 238 -15.36 14.51 7.85
N LYS A 239 -14.55 13.61 7.30
CA LYS A 239 -14.53 13.32 5.86
C LYS A 239 -14.26 11.85 5.62
N VAL A 240 -14.93 11.36 4.58
CA VAL A 240 -14.80 10.01 4.07
C VAL A 240 -14.64 10.12 2.56
N ALA A 241 -13.66 9.44 1.98
CA ALA A 241 -13.35 9.54 0.56
C ALA A 241 -12.85 8.22 -0.02
N LYS A 242 -12.94 8.08 -1.34
CA LYS A 242 -12.25 7.05 -2.12
C LYS A 242 -11.07 7.68 -2.84
N LEU A 243 -10.03 6.89 -3.09
CA LEU A 243 -8.92 7.28 -3.97
C LEU A 243 -9.18 6.74 -5.36
N THR A 244 -9.79 7.51 -6.25
CA THR A 244 -9.90 7.17 -7.68
C THR A 244 -8.81 7.93 -8.43
N PRO A 245 -7.55 7.50 -8.22
CA PRO A 245 -6.29 8.27 -8.10
C PRO A 245 -6.32 9.68 -7.49
N LYS A 246 -7.45 10.37 -7.50
CA LYS A 246 -7.75 11.60 -6.77
C LYS A 246 -8.68 11.28 -5.61
N LEU A 247 -8.63 12.13 -4.59
CA LEU A 247 -9.49 12.00 -3.42
C LEU A 247 -10.91 12.48 -3.76
N VAL A 248 -11.84 11.53 -3.87
CA VAL A 248 -13.26 11.79 -4.16
C VAL A 248 -14.08 11.54 -2.92
N GLU A 249 -14.73 12.59 -2.41
CA GLU A 249 -15.60 12.49 -1.24
C GLU A 249 -16.78 11.55 -1.48
N VAL A 250 -17.05 10.70 -0.49
CA VAL A 250 -18.21 9.82 -0.47
C VAL A 250 -18.93 9.96 0.87
N SER A 251 -20.23 9.68 0.89
CA SER A 251 -21.01 9.74 2.13
C SER A 251 -20.62 8.64 3.13
N THR A 252 -20.25 7.46 2.62
CA THR A 252 -20.04 6.25 3.41
C THR A 252 -18.99 5.32 2.76
N LEU A 253 -18.15 4.67 3.58
CA LEU A 253 -17.40 3.48 3.19
C LEU A 253 -18.07 2.27 3.83
N SER A 254 -18.57 1.33 3.01
CA SER A 254 -19.16 0.08 3.47
C SER A 254 -18.14 -1.07 3.45
N CYS A 255 -18.53 -2.20 4.05
CA CYS A 255 -17.79 -3.45 4.06
C CYS A 255 -17.15 -3.78 2.71
N GLY A 256 -15.86 -4.12 2.74
CA GLY A 256 -15.03 -4.45 1.59
C GLY A 256 -14.39 -3.26 0.88
N MET A 257 -14.80 -2.02 1.19
CA MET A 257 -14.29 -0.84 0.50
C MET A 257 -12.99 -0.34 1.14
N VAL A 258 -12.12 0.18 0.28
CA VAL A 258 -10.92 0.90 0.66
C VAL A 258 -11.14 2.40 0.46
N GLY A 259 -10.67 3.21 1.40
CA GLY A 259 -10.80 4.66 1.30
C GLY A 259 -10.15 5.40 2.45
N VAL A 260 -10.28 6.72 2.40
CA VAL A 260 -9.70 7.64 3.36
C VAL A 260 -10.73 8.05 4.38
N VAL A 261 -10.33 8.05 5.65
CA VAL A 261 -11.08 8.61 6.77
C VAL A 261 -10.23 9.70 7.40
N SER A 262 -10.82 10.89 7.60
CA SER A 262 -10.21 11.94 8.40
C SER A 262 -11.15 12.41 9.51
N GLY A 263 -10.55 12.84 10.61
CA GLY A 263 -11.23 13.39 11.78
C GLY A 263 -10.43 14.52 12.39
N SER A 264 -10.87 15.06 13.53
CA SER A 264 -10.14 16.09 14.29
C SER A 264 -8.88 15.54 15.00
N ILE A 265 -8.09 14.74 14.30
CA ILE A 265 -6.90 14.06 14.80
C ILE A 265 -5.70 14.97 14.55
N LYS A 266 -5.05 15.38 15.63
CA LYS A 266 -3.93 16.34 15.58
C LYS A 266 -2.60 15.67 15.24
N THR A 267 -2.40 14.42 15.64
CA THR A 267 -1.13 13.73 15.49
C THR A 267 -1.32 12.37 14.81
N VAL A 268 -0.42 12.04 13.88
CA VAL A 268 -0.43 10.73 13.19
C VAL A 268 -0.16 9.58 14.17
N ARG A 269 0.44 9.87 15.33
CA ARG A 269 0.64 8.92 16.44
C ARG A 269 -0.66 8.40 17.05
N ASP A 270 -1.75 9.15 16.93
CA ASP A 270 -3.08 8.71 17.37
C ASP A 270 -3.75 7.77 16.34
N THR A 271 -3.23 7.73 15.11
CA THR A 271 -3.66 6.88 13.99
C THR A 271 -2.56 5.91 13.60
N LYS A 272 -2.21 5.02 14.53
CA LYS A 272 -1.17 4.03 14.28
C LYS A 272 -1.58 3.12 13.13
N VAL A 273 -0.64 2.89 12.22
CA VAL A 273 -0.85 1.90 11.17
C VAL A 273 -0.91 0.50 11.79
N GLY A 274 -1.83 -0.33 11.33
CA GLY A 274 -2.19 -1.61 11.92
C GLY A 274 -3.28 -1.53 13.00
N ASP A 275 -3.69 -0.33 13.42
CA ASP A 275 -4.79 -0.17 14.38
C ASP A 275 -6.16 -0.41 13.71
N THR A 276 -7.16 -0.69 14.54
CA THR A 276 -8.56 -0.87 14.15
C THR A 276 -9.39 0.34 14.56
N ILE A 277 -10.05 0.95 13.57
CA ILE A 277 -11.11 1.93 13.82
C ILE A 277 -12.42 1.18 14.06
N THR A 278 -13.11 1.50 15.15
CA THR A 278 -14.46 1.01 15.45
C THR A 278 -15.44 2.14 15.74
N SER A 279 -16.72 1.82 15.91
CA SER A 279 -17.74 2.80 16.30
C SER A 279 -17.71 3.03 17.80
N ALA A 280 -17.73 4.28 18.25
CA ALA A 280 -17.81 4.60 19.69
C ALA A 280 -19.18 4.21 20.28
N THR A 281 -20.25 4.25 19.48
CA THR A 281 -21.62 3.91 19.90
C THR A 281 -21.89 2.40 19.91
N ARG A 282 -21.24 1.65 19.02
CA ARG A 282 -21.33 0.18 18.93
C ARG A 282 -19.93 -0.39 18.68
N PRO A 283 -19.07 -0.43 19.70
CA PRO A 283 -17.69 -0.87 19.53
C PRO A 283 -17.63 -2.36 19.18
N ALA A 284 -16.67 -2.71 18.33
CA ALA A 284 -16.33 -4.09 18.05
C ALA A 284 -15.73 -4.75 19.30
N PRO A 285 -15.99 -6.06 19.53
CA PRO A 285 -15.51 -6.75 20.73
C PRO A 285 -14.00 -6.98 20.73
N THR A 286 -13.40 -7.12 19.54
CA THR A 286 -11.97 -7.40 19.37
C THR A 286 -11.40 -6.58 18.22
N ALA A 287 -10.15 -6.14 18.38
CA ALA A 287 -9.38 -5.52 17.31
C ALA A 287 -9.01 -6.56 16.24
N LEU A 288 -8.69 -6.09 15.04
CA LEU A 288 -8.14 -6.94 13.99
C LEU A 288 -6.74 -7.42 14.39
N ALA A 289 -6.41 -8.65 14.01
CA ALA A 289 -5.07 -9.17 14.19
C ALA A 289 -4.09 -8.49 13.21
N GLY A 290 -2.80 -8.48 13.53
CA GLY A 290 -1.76 -7.96 12.64
C GLY A 290 -1.06 -6.69 13.10
N PHE A 291 -1.42 -6.13 14.26
CA PHE A 291 -0.67 -5.02 14.85
C PHE A 291 0.70 -5.49 15.36
N GLN A 292 1.76 -5.12 14.63
CA GLN A 292 3.13 -5.17 15.11
C GLN A 292 3.79 -3.81 14.86
N ASP A 293 4.58 -3.34 15.81
CA ASP A 293 5.40 -2.14 15.62
C ASP A 293 6.53 -2.45 14.63
N ALA A 294 6.84 -1.47 13.78
CA ALA A 294 7.98 -1.53 12.88
C ALA A 294 9.27 -1.70 13.69
N LYS A 295 10.08 -2.71 13.37
CA LYS A 295 11.38 -2.94 14.01
C LYS A 295 12.49 -2.28 13.19
N GLN A 296 13.23 -1.38 13.83
CA GLN A 296 14.39 -0.74 13.22
C GLN A 296 15.57 -1.71 13.26
N MET A 297 16.12 -2.02 12.09
CA MET A 297 17.24 -2.97 11.93
C MET A 297 18.58 -2.25 11.76
N VAL A 298 18.55 -0.99 11.32
CA VAL A 298 19.73 -0.14 11.09
C VAL A 298 19.62 1.10 11.96
N PHE A 299 20.74 1.54 12.54
CA PHE A 299 20.80 2.76 13.34
C PHE A 299 21.95 3.63 12.85
N GLY A 300 21.71 4.94 12.76
CA GLY A 300 22.71 5.93 12.37
C GLY A 300 22.62 7.17 13.26
N GLY A 301 23.77 7.77 13.56
CA GLY A 301 23.83 9.07 14.23
C GLY A 301 23.80 10.19 13.19
N ILE A 302 22.81 11.07 13.26
CA ILE A 302 22.70 12.25 12.40
C ILE A 302 23.09 13.48 13.21
N PHE A 303 24.13 14.16 12.74
CA PHE A 303 24.67 15.37 13.36
C PHE A 303 24.70 16.49 12.31
N PRO A 304 24.31 17.72 12.68
CA PRO A 304 24.45 18.84 11.77
C PRO A 304 25.93 19.18 11.59
N VAL A 305 26.32 19.64 10.39
CA VAL A 305 27.70 20.09 10.12
C VAL A 305 28.01 21.35 10.93
N GLU A 306 27.03 22.25 11.04
CA GLU A 306 27.10 23.45 11.87
C GLU A 306 26.18 23.32 13.08
N SER A 307 26.69 23.60 14.28
CA SER A 307 25.92 23.48 15.53
C SER A 307 24.70 24.41 15.60
N SER A 308 24.69 25.51 14.84
CA SER A 308 23.55 26.42 14.66
C SER A 308 22.34 25.74 14.02
N GLU A 309 22.55 24.69 13.21
CA GLU A 309 21.48 24.01 12.49
C GLU A 309 20.79 22.92 13.32
N TYR A 310 21.21 22.68 14.56
CA TYR A 310 20.61 21.66 15.43
C TYR A 310 19.08 21.80 15.54
N THR A 311 18.58 23.04 15.65
CA THR A 311 17.13 23.29 15.71
C THR A 311 16.44 22.94 14.39
N ASN A 312 17.05 23.28 13.25
CA ASN A 312 16.52 22.94 11.93
C ASN A 312 16.50 21.42 11.73
N LEU A 313 17.57 20.72 12.12
CA LEU A 313 17.65 19.27 12.04
C LEU A 313 16.54 18.61 12.88
N LYS A 314 16.36 19.07 14.11
CA LYS A 314 15.28 18.60 14.98
C LYS A 314 13.91 18.78 14.32
N ASP A 315 13.62 19.98 13.85
CA ASP A 315 12.31 20.31 13.26
C ASP A 315 12.06 19.50 11.97
N SER A 316 13.10 19.28 11.16
CA SER A 316 13.02 18.44 9.96
C SER A 316 12.78 16.97 10.29
N LEU A 317 13.50 16.42 11.27
CA LEU A 317 13.28 15.04 11.73
C LEU A 317 11.89 14.85 12.35
N GLU A 318 11.40 15.82 13.13
CA GLU A 318 10.04 15.78 13.68
C GLU A 318 8.98 15.80 12.57
N LYS A 319 9.18 16.58 11.49
CA LYS A 319 8.29 16.56 10.32
C LYS A 319 8.35 15.24 9.56
N LEU A 320 9.51 14.61 9.46
CA LEU A 320 9.65 13.28 8.84
C LEU A 320 8.93 12.21 9.66
N LEU A 321 9.11 12.23 11.00
CA LEU A 321 8.40 11.34 11.94
C LEU A 321 6.86 11.47 11.89
N MET A 322 6.33 12.60 11.44
CA MET A 322 4.88 12.76 11.25
C MET A 322 4.36 11.97 10.04
N ASN A 323 5.20 11.71 9.04
CA ASN A 323 4.80 11.03 7.80
C ASN A 323 5.32 9.58 7.73
N ASP A 324 6.37 9.27 8.47
CA ASP A 324 6.98 7.94 8.54
C ASP A 324 6.91 7.39 9.97
N ALA A 325 5.95 6.49 10.19
CA ALA A 325 5.74 5.84 11.48
C ALA A 325 6.82 4.78 11.81
N SER A 326 7.70 4.45 10.87
CA SER A 326 8.77 3.46 11.04
C SER A 326 10.09 4.06 11.52
N LEU A 327 10.25 5.38 11.42
CA LEU A 327 11.43 6.09 11.90
C LEU A 327 11.39 6.22 13.44
N THR A 328 12.53 6.00 14.09
CA THR A 328 12.71 6.33 15.52
C THR A 328 13.83 7.34 15.69
N MET A 329 13.71 8.19 16.70
CA MET A 329 14.69 9.25 16.96
C MET A 329 14.88 9.43 18.46
N GLU A 330 16.14 9.40 18.90
CA GLU A 330 16.55 9.67 20.27
C GLU A 330 17.65 10.72 20.28
N PRO A 331 17.61 11.74 21.17
CA PRO A 331 18.69 12.71 21.29
C PRO A 331 20.02 12.03 21.60
N GLU A 332 21.07 12.39 20.86
CA GLU A 332 22.42 11.86 21.05
C GLU A 332 23.43 13.01 21.15
N SER A 333 24.48 12.84 21.95
CA SER A 333 25.57 13.81 22.06
C SER A 333 26.91 13.14 21.83
N SER A 334 27.70 13.72 20.94
CA SER A 334 29.06 13.31 20.61
C SER A 334 30.06 14.38 21.05
N GLN A 335 31.21 13.96 21.59
CA GLN A 335 32.27 14.91 21.98
C GLN A 335 32.88 15.63 20.78
N ALA A 336 32.93 14.97 19.61
CA ALA A 336 33.53 15.53 18.41
C ALA A 336 32.51 16.28 17.52
N LEU A 337 31.27 15.80 17.48
CA LEU A 337 30.23 16.29 16.56
C LEU A 337 29.16 17.14 17.25
N GLY A 338 29.18 17.24 18.58
CA GLY A 338 28.19 18.01 19.35
C GLY A 338 26.86 17.28 19.48
N PHE A 339 25.76 18.03 19.46
CA PHE A 339 24.40 17.50 19.63
C PHE A 339 23.83 17.02 18.30
N GLY A 340 23.20 15.86 18.31
CA GLY A 340 22.52 15.27 17.17
C GLY A 340 21.44 14.31 17.63
N TYR A 341 21.13 13.35 16.76
CA TYR A 341 20.11 12.35 17.00
C TYR A 341 20.57 10.98 16.56
N ARG A 342 20.32 9.98 17.39
CA ARG A 342 20.36 8.58 16.97
C ARG A 342 19.04 8.25 16.31
N VAL A 343 19.08 7.88 15.05
CA VAL A 343 17.92 7.57 14.23
C VAL A 343 17.92 6.09 13.88
N GLY A 344 16.77 5.44 14.05
CA GLY A 344 16.54 4.04 13.69
C GLY A 344 15.75 3.93 12.38
N PHE A 345 16.23 3.06 11.49
CA PHE A 345 15.71 2.83 10.14
C PHE A 345 15.35 1.36 9.95
N LEU A 346 14.50 1.09 8.96
CA LEU A 346 14.12 -0.28 8.58
C LEU A 346 15.25 -1.03 7.88
N GLY A 347 16.11 -0.31 7.17
CA GLY A 347 17.26 -0.84 6.44
C GLY A 347 18.11 0.29 5.84
N LEU A 348 19.08 -0.06 5.00
CA LEU A 348 20.03 0.89 4.42
C LEU A 348 19.39 1.80 3.38
N LEU A 349 18.50 1.28 2.52
CA LEU A 349 17.80 2.10 1.54
C LEU A 349 16.87 3.09 2.23
N HIS A 350 16.18 2.65 3.29
CA HIS A 350 15.35 3.57 4.08
C HIS A 350 16.22 4.69 4.70
N MET A 351 17.40 4.36 5.23
CA MET A 351 18.34 5.37 5.72
C MET A 351 18.76 6.37 4.62
N ASP A 352 19.11 5.88 3.43
CA ASP A 352 19.51 6.73 2.30
C ASP A 352 18.37 7.68 1.87
N ILE A 353 17.13 7.19 1.83
CA ILE A 353 15.94 8.01 1.50
C ILE A 353 15.74 9.11 2.53
N ILE A 354 15.86 8.79 3.83
CA ILE A 354 15.72 9.79 4.89
C ILE A 354 16.84 10.81 4.81
N GLN A 355 18.07 10.38 4.52
CA GLN A 355 19.21 11.27 4.37
C GLN A 355 19.04 12.22 3.17
N GLU A 356 18.52 11.74 2.03
CA GLU A 356 18.30 12.56 0.84
C GLU A 356 17.14 13.56 1.01
N ARG A 357 16.19 13.24 1.89
CA ARG A 357 15.07 14.14 2.25
C ARG A 357 15.44 15.24 3.25
N LEU A 358 16.49 15.03 4.04
CA LEU A 358 17.04 16.01 5.00
C LEU A 358 17.94 17.00 4.27
#